data_AF-A0A378QQN7-F1
#
_entry.id   AF-A0A378QQN7-F1
#
_cell.length_a   1.000
_cell.length_b   1.000
_cell.length_c   1.000
_cell.angle_alpha   90.00
_cell.angle_beta   90.00
_cell.angle_gamma   90.00
#
_symmetry.space_group_name_H-M   'P 1'
#
loop_
_entity.id
_entity.type
_entity.pdbx_description
1 polymer ?
#
loop_
_entity_poly.entity_id
_entity_poly.type
_entity_poly.pdbx_seq_one_letter_code
_entity_poly.pdbx_strand_id
1 'polypeptide(L)'
;MGELERTLTVAEFAEWVAYDEIDPIGSYRTDLGFALLAYLQAGDKDKSVQDFLIIDPNPMTDDDKEAFEREQHAQKAKEEVGAMIAMFNRKSS
;
A
#
# COMPACT_ATOMS: atom_id res chain seq x y z
N MET A 1 -16.70 -18.52 13.68
CA MET A 1 -17.01 -17.08 13.85
C MET A 1 -16.08 -16.35 12.88
N GLY A 2 -16.22 -16.52 11.58
CA GLY A 2 -17.37 -16.02 10.81
C GLY A 2 -16.77 -15.07 9.78
N GLU A 3 -15.85 -15.59 8.97
CA GLU A 3 -15.40 -14.91 7.76
C GLU A 3 -16.66 -14.60 6.94
N LEU A 4 -16.86 -13.32 6.58
CA LEU A 4 -17.84 -12.87 5.59
C LEU A 4 -19.33 -12.68 6.00
N GLU A 5 -19.66 -12.28 7.23
CA GLU A 5 -21.03 -11.77 7.55
C GLU A 5 -21.16 -10.23 7.54
N ARG A 6 -20.22 -9.52 6.90
CA ARG A 6 -20.28 -8.06 6.73
C ARG A 6 -20.72 -7.67 5.32
N THR A 7 -21.97 -7.97 4.98
CA THR A 7 -22.64 -7.20 3.93
C THR A 7 -22.98 -5.84 4.53
N LEU A 8 -22.15 -4.83 4.27
CA LEU A 8 -22.48 -3.44 4.60
C LEU A 8 -23.81 -3.11 3.92
N THR A 9 -24.79 -2.68 4.71
CA THR A 9 -26.03 -2.14 4.16
C THR A 9 -25.70 -0.89 3.35
N VAL A 10 -26.54 -0.58 2.35
CA VAL A 10 -26.34 0.63 1.51
C VAL A 10 -26.29 1.90 2.36
N ALA A 11 -27.03 1.94 3.48
CA ALA A 11 -27.00 3.03 4.43
C ALA A 11 -25.63 3.14 5.13
N GLU A 12 -25.12 2.04 5.69
CA GLU A 12 -23.80 2.03 6.33
C GLU A 12 -22.69 2.39 5.32
N PHE A 13 -22.76 1.89 4.08
CA PHE A 13 -21.80 2.26 3.04
C PHE A 13 -21.86 3.75 2.70
N ALA A 14 -23.06 4.32 2.59
CA ALA A 14 -23.22 5.76 2.35
C ALA A 14 -22.70 6.60 3.53
N GLU A 15 -22.85 6.13 4.77
CA GLU A 15 -22.27 6.77 5.95
C GLU A 15 -20.74 6.73 5.93
N TRP A 16 -20.12 5.61 5.52
CA TRP A 16 -18.68 5.53 5.36
C TRP A 16 -18.16 6.43 4.24
N VAL A 17 -18.85 6.51 3.11
CA VAL A 17 -18.48 7.42 2.02
C VAL A 17 -18.65 8.88 2.45
N ALA A 18 -19.71 9.22 3.17
CA ALA A 18 -19.91 10.58 3.69
C ALA A 18 -18.86 10.95 4.75
N TYR A 19 -18.47 10.00 5.60
CA TYR A 19 -17.38 10.18 6.55
C TYR A 19 -16.04 10.38 5.84
N ASP A 20 -15.76 9.59 4.81
CA ASP A 20 -14.58 9.75 3.94
C ASP A 20 -14.61 11.09 3.19
N GLU A 21 -15.73 11.56 2.66
CA GLU A 21 -15.80 12.89 2.04
C GLU A 21 -15.52 14.04 3.02
N ILE A 22 -15.87 13.87 4.29
CA ILE A 22 -15.64 14.86 5.36
C ILE A 22 -14.17 14.82 5.82
N ASP A 23 -13.56 13.64 5.89
CA ASP A 23 -12.17 13.47 6.28
C ASP A 23 -11.46 12.36 5.47
N PRO A 24 -11.14 12.62 4.18
CA PRO A 24 -10.79 11.58 3.20
C PRO A 24 -9.49 10.84 3.48
N ILE A 25 -8.73 11.31 4.47
CA ILE A 25 -7.44 10.73 4.88
C ILE A 25 -7.24 10.83 6.40
N GLY A 26 -8.20 11.39 7.15
CA GLY A 26 -7.95 11.75 8.54
C GLY A 26 -7.01 12.95 8.61
N SER A 27 -7.51 14.10 9.08
CA SER A 27 -6.74 15.12 9.81
C SER A 27 -5.83 14.51 10.92
N TYR A 28 -6.06 13.23 11.22
CA TYR A 28 -5.39 12.34 12.16
C TYR A 28 -4.25 11.47 11.63
N ARG A 29 -3.85 11.48 10.35
CA ARG A 29 -2.57 10.84 9.97
C ARG A 29 -1.35 11.71 10.24
N THR A 30 -1.38 12.38 11.39
CA THR A 30 -0.24 13.10 11.95
C THR A 30 0.97 12.18 12.09
N ASP A 31 0.73 10.89 12.31
CA ASP A 31 1.73 9.82 12.33
C ASP A 31 2.51 9.71 11.00
N LEU A 32 1.85 9.71 9.84
CA LEU A 32 2.52 9.73 8.54
C LEU A 32 3.28 11.02 8.30
N GLY A 33 2.71 12.16 8.71
CA GLY A 33 3.37 13.45 8.62
C GLY A 33 4.67 13.48 9.45
N PHE A 34 4.62 13.00 10.68
CA PHE A 34 5.79 12.87 11.55
C PHE A 34 6.78 11.83 11.03
N ALA A 35 6.31 10.68 10.54
CA ALA A 35 7.16 9.66 9.95
C ALA A 35 7.92 10.22 8.73
N LEU A 36 7.25 11.00 7.88
CA LEU A 36 7.89 11.69 6.76
C LEU A 36 8.94 12.70 7.22
N LEU A 37 8.63 13.52 8.22
CA LEU A 37 9.60 14.48 8.78
C LEU A 37 10.81 13.76 9.40
N ALA A 38 10.58 12.67 10.13
CA ALA A 38 11.64 11.86 10.73
C ALA A 38 12.51 11.17 9.67
N TYR A 39 11.90 10.64 8.61
CA TYR A 39 12.61 10.08 7.46
C TYR A 39 13.50 11.13 6.78
N LEU A 40 12.95 12.31 6.48
CA LEU A 40 13.71 13.42 5.89
C LEU A 40 14.85 13.89 6.79
N GLN A 41 14.65 13.88 8.11
CA GLN A 41 15.68 14.26 9.09
C GLN A 41 16.77 13.18 9.23
N ALA A 42 16.42 11.90 9.14
CA ALA A 42 17.38 10.81 9.21
C ALA A 42 18.34 10.82 8.01
N GLY A 43 17.85 11.21 6.83
CA GLY A 43 18.67 11.34 5.62
C GLY A 43 19.25 10.01 5.09
N ASP A 44 18.75 8.88 5.61
CA ASP A 44 19.17 7.53 5.25
C ASP A 44 18.37 7.04 4.04
N LYS A 45 19.08 6.64 2.99
CA LYS A 45 18.47 6.17 1.73
C LYS A 45 18.02 4.72 1.78
N ASP A 46 18.52 3.97 2.75
CA ASP A 46 18.18 2.55 2.90
C ASP A 46 16.91 2.37 3.75
N LYS A 47 16.36 3.46 4.30
CA LYS A 47 15.10 3.47 5.03
C LYS A 47 13.95 3.97 4.19
N SER A 48 12.76 3.54 4.55
CA SER A 48 11.48 4.00 4.01
C SER A 48 10.73 4.82 5.06
N VAL A 49 9.73 5.60 4.63
CA VAL A 49 8.85 6.33 5.55
C VAL A 49 8.13 5.39 6.53
N GLN A 50 7.87 4.14 6.12
CA GLN A 50 7.18 3.15 6.95
C GLN A 50 7.99 2.76 8.19
N ASP A 51 9.32 2.79 8.10
CA ASP A 51 10.22 2.48 9.22
C ASP A 51 10.14 3.51 10.37
N PHE A 52 9.49 4.65 10.13
CA PHE A 52 9.30 5.72 11.10
C PHE A 52 7.86 5.83 11.61
N LEU A 53 6.98 4.91 11.20
CA LEU A 53 5.65 4.80 11.77
C LEU A 53 5.71 4.28 13.19
N ILE A 54 5.00 4.94 14.11
CA ILE A 54 4.92 4.51 15.52
C ILE A 54 4.13 3.19 15.63
N ILE A 55 3.11 3.04 14.78
CA ILE A 55 2.28 1.84 14.68
C ILE A 55 2.31 1.42 13.21
N ASP A 56 2.82 0.21 12.95
CA ASP A 56 2.74 -0.39 11.64
C ASP A 56 1.28 -0.79 11.36
N PRO A 57 0.62 -0.21 10.33
CA PRO A 57 -0.77 -0.55 9.99
C PRO A 57 -0.91 -1.96 9.42
N ASN A 58 0.18 -2.59 8.99
CA ASN A 58 0.20 -3.95 8.47
C ASN A 58 1.40 -4.71 9.06
N PRO A 59 1.37 -5.08 10.35
CA PRO A 59 2.49 -5.74 10.99
C PRO A 59 2.70 -7.11 10.36
N MET A 60 3.82 -7.26 9.66
CA MET A 60 4.23 -8.52 9.03
C MET A 60 5.38 -9.12 9.82
N THR A 61 5.39 -10.44 9.97
CA THR A 61 6.57 -11.16 10.45
C THR A 61 7.68 -11.11 9.40
N ASP A 62 8.92 -11.37 9.79
CA ASP A 62 10.05 -11.37 8.84
C ASP A 62 9.83 -12.38 7.70
N ASP A 63 9.31 -13.56 8.02
CA ASP A 63 8.98 -14.60 7.03
C ASP A 63 7.88 -14.13 6.05
N ASP A 64 6.86 -13.42 6.55
CA ASP A 64 5.79 -12.86 5.73
C ASP A 64 6.30 -11.75 4.83
N LYS A 65 7.19 -10.89 5.35
CA LYS A 65 7.83 -9.81 4.57
C LYS A 65 8.63 -10.38 3.41
N GLU A 66 9.47 -11.38 3.66
CA GLU A 66 10.22 -12.03 2.59
C GLU A 66 9.30 -12.67 1.54
N ALA A 67 8.21 -13.31 1.96
CA ALA A 67 7.27 -13.92 1.04
C ALA A 67 6.59 -12.88 0.14
N PHE A 68 6.17 -11.76 0.71
CA PHE A 68 5.56 -10.65 0.00
C PHE A 68 6.54 -9.96 -0.96
N GLU A 69 7.79 -9.74 -0.54
CA GLU A 69 8.83 -9.19 -1.40
C GLU A 69 9.11 -10.12 -2.60
N ARG A 70 9.22 -11.44 -2.37
CA ARG A 70 9.38 -12.42 -3.44
C ARG A 70 8.22 -12.36 -4.45
N GLU A 71 6.98 -12.25 -3.96
CA GLU A 71 5.80 -12.15 -4.82
C GLU A 71 5.79 -10.84 -5.63
N GLN A 72 6.11 -9.71 -5.00
CA GLN A 72 6.25 -8.42 -5.68
C GLN A 72 7.32 -8.44 -6.79
N HIS A 73 8.48 -9.04 -6.51
CA HIS A 73 9.53 -9.20 -7.51
C HIS A 73 9.09 -10.06 -8.68
N ALA A 74 8.40 -11.18 -8.42
CA ALA A 74 7.85 -12.03 -9.47
C ALA A 74 6.80 -11.30 -10.32
N GLN A 75 5.98 -10.46 -9.69
CA GLN A 75 4.95 -9.69 -10.38
C GLN A 75 5.55 -8.59 -11.26
N LYS A 76 6.51 -7.82 -10.76
CA LYS A 76 7.24 -6.82 -11.56
C LYS A 76 7.94 -7.45 -12.76
N ALA A 77 8.58 -8.61 -12.57
CA ALA A 77 9.23 -9.32 -13.68
C ALA A 77 8.22 -9.73 -14.77
N LYS A 78 7.01 -10.17 -14.39
CA LYS A 78 5.94 -10.49 -15.36
C LYS A 78 5.48 -9.25 -16.12
N GLU A 79 5.33 -8.12 -15.43
CA GLU A 79 4.95 -6.85 -16.05
C GLU A 79 6.01 -6.34 -17.04
N GLU A 80 7.28 -6.42 -16.67
CA GLU A 80 8.40 -6.05 -17.54
C GLU A 80 8.46 -6.92 -18.80
N VAL A 81 8.32 -8.24 -18.66
CA VAL A 81 8.26 -9.16 -19.79
C VAL A 81 7.04 -8.87 -20.68
N GLY A 82 5.87 -8.61 -20.08
CA GLY A 82 4.67 -8.23 -20.81
C GLY A 82 4.84 -6.93 -21.60
N ALA A 83 5.45 -5.91 -20.99
CA ALA A 83 5.77 -4.64 -21.65
C ALA A 83 6.78 -4.84 -22.80
N MET A 84 7.78 -5.69 -22.61
CA MET A 84 8.75 -6.02 -23.66
C MET A 84 8.08 -6.73 -24.85
N ILE A 85 7.24 -7.73 -24.60
CA ILE A 85 6.48 -8.44 -25.65
C ILE A 85 5.57 -7.46 -26.41
N ALA A 86 4.88 -6.57 -25.70
CA ALA A 86 4.03 -5.55 -26.33
C ALA A 86 4.84 -4.58 -27.22
N MET A 87 6.06 -4.21 -26.80
CA MET A 87 6.96 -3.37 -27.59
C MET A 87 7.48 -4.10 -28.85
N PHE A 88 7.81 -5.38 -28.74
CA PHE A 88 8.20 -6.21 -29.87
C PHE A 88 7.08 -6.36 -30.89
N ASN A 89 5.86 -6.68 -30.45
CA ASN A 89 4.69 -6.82 -31.31
C ASN A 89 4.31 -5.50 -32.02
N ARG A 90 4.49 -4.35 -31.35
CA ARG A 90 4.29 -3.03 -31.95
C ARG A 90 5.33 -2.72 -33.04
N LYS A 91 6.56 -3.22 -32.92
CA LYS A 91 7.65 -2.95 -33.87
C LYS A 91 7.65 -3.91 -35.08
N SER A 92 6.98 -5.06 -34.97
CA SER A 92 6.83 -6.06 -36.04
C SER A 92 5.59 -5.88 -36.93
N SER A 93 4.80 -4.83 -36.70
CA SER A 93 3.62 -4.45 -37.50
C SER A 93 3.86 -3.16 -38.27
#